data_AF-A0A9D4RA97-F1
#
_entry.id   AF-A0A9D4RA97-F1
#
_cell.length_a   1.000
_cell.length_b   1.000
_cell.length_c   1.000
_cell.angle_alpha   90.00
_cell.angle_beta   90.00
_cell.angle_gamma   90.00
#
_symmetry.space_group_name_H-M   'P 1'
#
loop_
_entity.id
_entity.type
_entity.pdbx_description
1 polymer ?
#
loop_
_entity_poly.entity_id
_entity_poly.type
_entity_poly.pdbx_seq_one_letter_code
_entity_poly.pdbx_strand_id
1 'polypeptide(L)'
;MFQREPRTRLPDVPAKPAEMKVDEDVRQNEAKANAKNKAYFEKRHNVRENDELKIGDRVLVENEHKTKCSSRFNPEKLIVEKKKGSMITAKGNKKEVTRNALFFQENENRKRRQREQ
;
A
#
# COMPACT_ATOMS: atom_id res chain seq x y z
N MET A 1 8.53 -56.73 21.52
CA MET A 1 8.51 -56.74 20.03
C MET A 1 8.41 -55.32 19.44
N PHE A 2 9.10 -54.30 20.01
CA PHE A 2 9.00 -52.90 19.55
C PHE A 2 10.33 -52.14 19.61
N GLN A 3 11.41 -52.74 19.09
CA GLN A 3 12.75 -52.13 19.02
C GLN A 3 13.17 -51.80 17.57
N ARG A 4 12.21 -51.51 16.69
CA ARG A 4 12.49 -51.13 15.31
C ARG A 4 12.27 -49.63 15.14
N GLU A 5 13.32 -48.93 14.73
CA GLU A 5 13.18 -47.51 14.37
C GLU A 5 12.25 -47.38 13.15
N PRO A 6 11.27 -46.46 13.19
CA PRO A 6 10.35 -46.24 12.08
C PRO A 6 11.13 -45.68 10.88
N ARG A 7 11.00 -46.36 9.75
CA ARG A 7 11.74 -46.11 8.51
C ARG A 7 11.30 -44.84 7.76
N THR A 8 10.42 -44.05 8.37
CA THR A 8 9.82 -42.82 7.83
C THR A 8 10.36 -41.54 8.47
N ARG A 9 11.34 -41.64 9.37
CA ARG A 9 11.99 -40.44 9.93
C ARG A 9 12.82 -39.76 8.84
N LEU A 10 12.60 -38.45 8.66
CA LEU A 10 13.51 -37.63 7.86
C LEU A 10 14.88 -37.58 8.55
N PRO A 11 15.98 -37.52 7.79
CA PRO A 11 17.32 -37.41 8.36
C PRO A 11 17.45 -36.11 9.18
N ASP A 12 18.09 -36.21 10.34
CA ASP A 12 18.41 -35.04 11.16
C ASP A 12 19.47 -34.22 10.44
N VAL A 13 19.07 -33.06 9.92
CA VAL A 13 19.99 -32.11 9.30
C VAL A 13 20.52 -31.20 10.40
N PRO A 14 21.84 -31.17 10.65
CA PRO A 14 22.39 -30.24 11.63
C PRO A 14 22.03 -28.82 11.19
N ALA A 15 21.39 -28.06 12.09
CA ALA A 15 21.08 -26.66 11.86
C ALA A 15 22.40 -25.94 11.56
N LYS A 16 22.63 -25.60 10.29
CA LYS A 16 23.76 -24.76 9.93
C LYS A 16 23.58 -23.42 10.66
N PRO A 17 24.62 -22.89 11.33
CA PRO A 17 24.54 -21.54 11.86
C PRO A 17 24.20 -20.62 10.68
N ALA A 18 23.15 -19.81 10.83
CA ALA A 18 22.69 -18.93 9.77
C ALA A 18 23.85 -18.03 9.32
N GLU A 19 24.43 -18.33 8.15
CA GLU A 19 25.54 -17.57 7.61
C GLU A 19 25.05 -16.16 7.29
N MET A 20 25.54 -15.16 8.02
CA MET A 20 25.15 -13.74 7.92
C MET A 20 25.33 -13.12 6.51
N LYS A 21 26.02 -13.80 5.58
CA LYS A 21 26.26 -13.34 4.21
C LYS A 21 25.01 -13.35 3.31
N VAL A 22 23.96 -14.08 3.68
CA VAL A 22 22.71 -14.12 2.91
C VAL A 22 21.95 -12.78 2.96
N ASP A 23 22.20 -11.95 3.97
CA ASP A 23 21.39 -10.76 4.27
C ASP A 23 21.56 -9.62 3.23
N GLU A 24 22.78 -9.34 2.75
CA GLU A 24 23.00 -8.24 1.80
C GLU A 24 22.45 -8.53 0.40
N ASP A 25 22.71 -9.72 -0.14
CA ASP A 25 22.21 -10.12 -1.46
C ASP A 25 20.68 -10.21 -1.48
N VAL A 26 20.08 -10.70 -0.39
CA VAL A 26 18.63 -10.72 -0.22
C VAL A 26 18.06 -9.30 -0.21
N ARG A 27 18.65 -8.38 0.57
CA ARG A 27 18.21 -6.97 0.59
C ARG A 27 18.31 -6.30 -0.78
N GLN A 28 19.40 -6.53 -1.51
CA GLN A 28 19.56 -5.98 -2.86
C GLN A 28 18.53 -6.54 -3.83
N ASN A 29 18.28 -7.85 -3.80
CA ASN A 29 17.26 -8.47 -4.66
C ASN A 29 15.85 -7.99 -4.30
N GLU A 30 15.54 -7.86 -3.02
CA GLU A 30 14.27 -7.30 -2.56
C GLU A 30 14.10 -5.85 -3.03
N ALA A 31 15.12 -5.01 -2.88
CA ALA A 31 15.09 -3.62 -3.35
C ALA A 31 14.84 -3.53 -4.87
N LYS A 32 15.53 -4.39 -5.66
CA LYS A 32 15.32 -4.48 -7.12
C LYS A 32 13.90 -4.95 -7.47
N ALA A 33 13.37 -5.96 -6.76
CA ALA A 33 12.02 -6.46 -6.98
C ALA A 33 10.97 -5.40 -6.62
N ASN A 34 11.12 -4.73 -5.48
CA ASN A 34 10.25 -3.65 -5.03
C ASN A 34 10.25 -2.47 -6.01
N ALA A 35 11.42 -2.10 -6.55
CA ALA A 35 11.53 -1.06 -7.58
C ALA A 35 10.81 -1.44 -8.88
N LYS A 36 10.96 -2.68 -9.35
CA LYS A 36 10.25 -3.19 -10.55
C LYS A 36 8.73 -3.18 -10.35
N ASN A 37 8.27 -3.65 -9.20
CA ASN A 37 6.84 -3.70 -8.86
C ASN A 37 6.26 -2.28 -8.79
N LYS A 38 6.98 -1.35 -8.16
CA LYS A 38 6.60 0.06 -8.09
C LYS A 38 6.47 0.68 -9.50
N ALA A 39 7.50 0.54 -10.33
CA ALA A 39 7.50 1.09 -11.69
C ALA A 39 6.38 0.50 -12.56
N TYR A 40 6.13 -0.80 -12.45
CA TYR A 40 5.02 -1.45 -13.16
C TYR A 40 3.67 -0.90 -12.72
N PHE A 41 3.44 -0.77 -11.41
CA PHE A 41 2.20 -0.22 -10.87
C PHE A 41 1.98 1.22 -11.35
N GLU A 42 3.00 2.08 -11.22
CA GLU A 42 2.94 3.49 -11.63
C GLU A 42 2.67 3.63 -13.12
N LYS A 43 3.34 2.84 -13.97
CA LYS A 43 3.12 2.81 -15.41
C LYS A 43 1.72 2.31 -15.77
N ARG A 44 1.26 1.22 -15.16
CA ARG A 44 -0.06 0.62 -15.45
C ARG A 44 -1.20 1.56 -15.09
N HIS A 45 -1.07 2.29 -14.00
CA HIS A 45 -2.09 3.22 -13.52
C HIS A 45 -1.87 4.66 -13.94
N ASN A 46 -0.84 4.92 -14.75
CA ASN A 46 -0.48 6.24 -15.26
C ASN A 46 -0.35 7.30 -14.13
N VAL A 47 0.21 6.88 -12.99
CA VAL A 47 0.37 7.71 -11.79
C VAL A 47 1.25 8.89 -12.15
N ARG A 48 0.72 10.11 -12.03
CA ARG A 48 1.50 11.33 -12.22
C ARG A 48 1.97 11.78 -10.84
N GLU A 49 3.27 12.00 -10.67
CA GLU A 49 3.82 12.45 -9.37
C GLU A 49 3.23 13.79 -8.90
N ASN A 50 2.66 14.56 -9.84
CA ASN A 50 1.94 15.81 -9.60
C ASN A 50 0.42 15.63 -9.42
N ASP A 51 -0.05 14.47 -8.95
CA ASP A 51 -1.46 14.32 -8.56
C ASP A 51 -1.83 15.37 -7.50
N GLU A 52 -2.89 16.11 -7.82
CA GLU A 52 -3.29 17.47 -7.41
C GLU A 52 -3.58 17.67 -5.92
N LEU A 53 -3.44 16.60 -5.13
CA LEU A 53 -3.73 16.56 -3.71
C LEU A 53 -2.59 17.18 -2.90
N LYS A 54 -2.92 18.25 -2.19
CA LYS A 54 -2.07 18.98 -1.25
C LYS A 54 -2.48 18.63 0.18
N ILE A 55 -1.55 18.86 1.10
CA ILE A 55 -1.82 18.77 2.54
C ILE A 55 -2.92 19.79 2.88
N GLY A 56 -3.94 19.34 3.62
CA GLY A 56 -5.13 20.12 3.94
C GLY A 56 -6.33 19.92 3.00
N ASP A 57 -6.14 19.25 1.85
CA ASP A 57 -7.25 18.98 0.93
C ASP A 57 -8.22 17.94 1.52
N ARG A 58 -9.52 18.12 1.23
CA ARG A 58 -10.58 17.20 1.65
C ARG A 58 -10.78 16.14 0.58
N VAL A 59 -10.57 14.88 0.97
CA VAL A 59 -10.58 13.73 0.06
C VAL A 59 -11.56 12.66 0.53
N LEU A 60 -12.05 11.87 -0.42
CA LEU A 60 -12.79 10.64 -0.18
C LEU A 60 -11.88 9.45 -0.50
N VAL A 61 -12.02 8.37 0.26
CA VAL A 61 -11.23 7.13 0.08
C VAL A 61 -12.07 6.06 -0.60
N GLU A 62 -11.48 5.33 -1.54
CA GLU A 62 -12.12 4.18 -2.18
C GLU A 62 -12.39 3.05 -1.17
N ASN A 63 -13.60 2.47 -1.22
CA ASN A 63 -14.02 1.39 -0.33
C ASN A 63 -13.29 0.07 -0.66
N GLU A 64 -12.86 -0.64 0.38
CA GLU A 64 -12.21 -1.95 0.26
C GLU A 64 -13.18 -3.04 -0.21
N HIS A 65 -14.37 -3.08 0.38
CA HIS A 65 -15.38 -4.07 0.06
C HIS A 65 -16.41 -3.49 -0.91
N LYS A 66 -16.46 -4.06 -2.11
CA LYS A 66 -17.40 -3.67 -3.15
C LYS A 66 -18.50 -4.72 -3.26
N THR A 67 -19.61 -4.50 -2.57
CA THR A 67 -20.86 -5.21 -2.90
C THR A 67 -21.55 -4.48 -4.05
N LYS A 68 -22.44 -5.16 -4.79
CA LYS A 68 -23.12 -4.59 -5.97
C LYS A 68 -23.86 -3.27 -5.69
N CYS A 69 -24.32 -3.06 -4.46
CA CYS A 69 -25.07 -1.87 -4.05
C CYS A 69 -24.22 -0.86 -3.27
N SER A 70 -22.92 -1.12 -3.05
CA SER A 70 -22.05 -0.20 -2.31
C SER A 70 -21.49 0.89 -3.22
N SER A 71 -21.39 2.11 -2.68
CA SER A 71 -20.69 3.21 -3.35
C SER A 71 -19.21 2.85 -3.53
N ARG A 72 -18.60 3.31 -4.62
CA ARG A 72 -17.15 3.15 -4.86
C ARG A 72 -16.32 3.85 -3.79
N PHE A 73 -16.73 5.04 -3.37
CA PHE A 73 -16.02 5.86 -2.38
C PHE A 73 -16.78 5.92 -1.06
N ASN A 74 -16.02 5.93 0.03
CA ASN A 74 -16.54 6.15 1.36
C ASN A 74 -17.06 7.59 1.47
N PRO A 75 -18.29 7.82 1.97
CA PRO A 75 -18.84 9.17 2.12
C PRO A 75 -18.11 10.01 3.18
N GLU A 76 -17.34 9.38 4.08
CA GLU A 76 -16.59 10.09 5.11
C GLU A 76 -15.43 10.90 4.49
N LYS A 77 -15.47 12.21 4.72
CA LYS A 77 -14.45 13.15 4.26
C LYS A 77 -13.24 13.09 5.18
N LEU A 78 -12.07 12.90 4.59
CA LEU A 78 -10.78 12.85 5.27
C LEU A 78 -9.96 14.08 4.85
N ILE A 79 -9.06 14.53 5.73
CA ILE A 79 -8.13 15.62 5.44
C ILE A 79 -6.75 15.03 5.22
N VAL A 80 -6.07 15.42 4.15
CA VAL A 80 -4.70 15.00 3.88
C VAL A 80 -3.76 15.63 4.91
N GLU A 81 -3.09 14.82 5.72
CA GLU A 81 -2.14 15.27 6.75
C GLU A 81 -0.69 15.19 6.24
N LYS A 82 -0.35 14.11 5.54
CA LYS A 82 1.02 13.86 5.06
C LYS A 82 1.00 13.33 3.64
N LYS A 83 2.01 13.70 2.86
CA LYS A 83 2.25 13.20 1.50
C LYS A 83 3.71 12.78 1.37
N LYS A 84 3.94 11.54 0.93
CA LYS A 84 5.27 10.99 0.62
C LYS A 84 5.23 10.45 -0.80
N GLY A 85 5.59 11.30 -1.77
CA GLY A 85 5.46 10.99 -3.19
C GLY A 85 4.00 10.72 -3.56
N SER A 86 3.72 9.55 -4.12
CA SER A 86 2.37 9.07 -4.46
C SER A 86 1.62 8.46 -3.26
N MET A 87 2.25 8.33 -2.09
CA MET A 87 1.61 7.81 -0.87
C MET A 87 1.04 8.97 -0.04
N ILE A 88 -0.25 8.90 0.27
CA ILE A 88 -1.00 9.93 1.00
C ILE A 88 -1.54 9.32 2.30
N THR A 89 -1.35 10.05 3.39
CA THR A 89 -1.97 9.77 4.68
C THR A 89 -3.07 10.81 4.92
N ALA A 90 -4.30 10.34 5.02
CA ALA A 90 -5.47 11.17 5.30
C ALA A 90 -6.11 10.75 6.62
N LYS A 91 -6.54 11.74 7.40
CA LYS A 91 -7.09 11.57 8.73
C LYS A 91 -8.51 12.13 8.81
N GLY A 92 -9.38 11.38 9.46
CA GLY A 92 -10.74 11.79 9.80
C GLY A 92 -10.97 11.78 11.30
N ASN A 93 -12.23 11.86 11.68
CA ASN A 93 -12.61 11.88 13.09
C ASN A 93 -12.39 10.52 13.76
N LYS A 94 -12.53 9.42 13.01
CA LYS A 94 -12.50 8.05 13.57
C LYS A 94 -11.38 7.17 13.02
N LYS A 95 -10.77 7.55 11.90
CA LYS A 95 -9.79 6.70 11.21
C LYS A 95 -8.69 7.50 10.53
N GLU A 96 -7.52 6.90 10.45
CA GLU A 96 -6.38 7.36 9.67
C GLU A 96 -6.08 6.31 8.60
N VAL A 97 -5.91 6.74 7.35
CA VAL A 97 -5.71 5.84 6.21
C VAL A 97 -4.50 6.30 5.42
N THR A 98 -3.58 5.38 5.18
CA THR A 98 -2.42 5.61 4.32
C THR A 98 -2.50 4.74 3.07
N ARG A 99 -2.63 5.37 1.89
CA ARG A 99 -2.76 4.68 0.60
C ARG A 99 -2.13 5.49 -0.53
N ASN A 100 -2.02 4.89 -1.71
CA ASN A 100 -1.62 5.62 -2.91
C ASN A 100 -2.69 6.67 -3.29
N ALA A 101 -2.25 7.81 -3.82
CA ALA A 101 -3.08 8.93 -4.28
C ALA A 101 -4.23 8.53 -5.21
N LEU A 102 -4.03 7.50 -6.03
CA LEU A 102 -5.07 6.97 -6.94
C LEU A 102 -6.35 6.50 -6.24
N PHE A 103 -6.25 6.07 -4.97
CA PHE A 103 -7.39 5.59 -4.19
C PHE A 103 -8.13 6.74 -3.49
N PHE A 104 -7.67 7.97 -3.67
CA PHE A 104 -8.29 9.17 -3.16
C PHE A 104 -8.97 9.93 -4.29
N GLN A 105 -10.18 10.40 -4.04
CA GLN A 105 -10.87 11.34 -4.91
C GLN A 105 -10.96 12.70 -4.22
N GLU A 106 -10.56 13.77 -4.92
CA GLU A 106 -10.75 15.14 -4.45
C GLU A 106 -12.24 15.46 -4.35
N ASN A 107 -12.64 16.10 -3.26
CA ASN A 107 -14.02 16.55 -3.10
C ASN A 107 -14.22 17.89 -3.83
N GLU A 108 -15.22 17.96 -4.72
CA GLU A 108 -15.53 19.01 -5.71
C GLU A 108 -15.59 20.48 -5.23
N ASN A 109 -15.36 20.78 -3.96
CA ASN A 109 -15.48 22.14 -3.43
C ASN A 109 -14.39 23.13 -3.92
N ARG A 110 -13.33 22.65 -4.59
CA ARG A 110 -12.26 23.52 -5.12
C ARG A 110 -12.65 24.25 -6.41
N LYS A 111 -13.47 23.62 -7.26
CA LYS A 111 -13.86 24.17 -8.57
C LYS A 111 -14.98 25.21 -8.49
N ARG A 112 -15.85 25.14 -7.46
CA ARG A 112 -16.98 26.09 -7.31
C ARG A 112 -16.52 27.50 -6.90
N ARG A 113 -15.48 27.62 -6.08
CA ARG A 113 -14.97 28.92 -5.58
C ARG A 113 -14.30 29.80 -6.64
N GLN A 114 -13.88 29.25 -7.78
CA GLN A 114 -13.21 30.00 -8.85
C GLN A 114 -14.18 30.53 -9.93
N ARG A 115 -15.46 30.16 -9.88
CA ARG A 115 -16.49 30.66 -10.82
C ARG A 115 -17.30 31.85 -10.28
N GLU A 116 -17.11 32.21 -9.02
CA GLU A 116 -17.86 33.27 -8.32
C GLU A 116 -17.01 34.53 -8.05
N GLN A 117 -15.87 34.69 -8.73
CA GLN A 117 -15.02 35.89 -8.67
C GLN A 117 -14.88 36.53 -10.05
#